data_AF-A0A924TR60-F1
#
_entry.id   AF-A0A924TR60-F1
#
_cell.length_a   1.000
_cell.length_b   1.000
_cell.length_c   1.000
_cell.angle_alpha   90.00
_cell.angle_beta   90.00
_cell.angle_gamma   90.00
#
_symmetry.space_group_name_H-M   'P 1'
#
loop_
_entity.id
_entity.type
_entity.pdbx_description
1 polymer ?
#
loop_
_entity_poly.entity_id
_entity_poly.type
_entity_poly.pdbx_seq_one_letter_code
_entity_poly.pdbx_strand_id
1 'polypeptide(L)'
;MRPLPDGKSLISPEPAVRSQRRSVVLGAAAAAVSAWLPTASRAQAAWPSKPVRVIVPFPPGGLTDFHARAYSDHLSRKFGQQFAAARRADL
;
A
#
# COMPACT_ATOMS: atom_id res chain seq x y z
N MET A 1 17.35 80.58 -21.90
CA MET A 1 17.97 79.47 -21.14
C MET A 1 16.86 78.67 -20.48
N ARG A 2 16.43 77.55 -21.09
CA ARG A 2 15.51 76.56 -20.51
C ARG A 2 16.30 75.24 -20.43
N PRO A 3 16.40 74.56 -19.27
CA PRO A 3 17.03 73.26 -19.22
C PRO A 3 16.14 72.21 -19.89
N LEU A 4 16.74 71.36 -20.73
CA LEU A 4 16.12 70.17 -21.30
C LEU A 4 16.26 69.03 -20.27
N PRO A 5 15.20 68.34 -19.85
CA PRO A 5 15.33 67.23 -18.90
C PRO A 5 16.05 66.05 -19.56
N ASP A 6 17.11 65.59 -18.89
CA ASP A 6 18.02 64.53 -19.29
C ASP A 6 17.33 63.19 -19.53
N GLY A 7 17.71 62.55 -20.64
CA GLY A 7 17.24 61.24 -21.08
C GLY A 7 17.81 60.08 -20.27
N LYS A 8 17.31 59.87 -19.04
CA LYS A 8 17.54 58.63 -18.27
C LYS A 8 16.22 57.88 -18.14
N SER A 9 15.79 57.30 -19.26
CA SER A 9 14.76 56.26 -19.30
C SER A 9 15.26 55.04 -18.55
N LEU A 10 14.85 54.95 -17.29
CA LEU A 10 14.42 53.76 -16.56
C LEU A 10 14.62 52.44 -17.32
N ILE A 11 15.81 51.85 -17.21
CA ILE A 11 16.00 50.42 -17.50
C ILE A 11 15.60 49.69 -16.22
N SER A 12 14.31 49.38 -16.08
CA SER A 12 13.87 48.41 -15.07
C SER A 12 14.38 47.02 -15.48
N PRO A 13 14.92 46.21 -14.55
CA PRO A 13 15.32 44.84 -14.89
C PRO A 13 14.08 44.05 -15.32
N GLU A 14 14.15 43.47 -16.53
CA GLU A 14 13.09 42.60 -17.04
C GLU A 14 12.83 41.47 -16.02
N PRO A 15 11.57 41.22 -15.59
CA PRO A 15 11.31 40.18 -14.60
C PRO A 15 11.78 38.82 -15.12
N ALA A 16 12.48 38.07 -14.28
CA ALA A 16 13.12 36.79 -14.62
C ALA A 16 12.09 35.66 -14.93
N VAL A 17 11.40 35.74 -16.06
CA VAL A 17 10.37 34.78 -16.50
C VAL A 17 10.93 33.36 -16.74
N ARG A 18 12.23 33.25 -17.01
CA ARG A 18 12.91 31.96 -17.27
C ARG A 18 12.98 31.05 -16.03
N SER A 19 12.98 31.62 -14.82
CA SER A 19 12.96 30.87 -13.55
C SER A 19 11.63 30.12 -13.37
N GLN A 20 10.53 30.78 -13.69
CA GLN A 20 9.17 30.29 -13.44
C GLN A 20 8.75 29.14 -14.37
N ARG A 21 9.31 29.06 -15.59
CA ARG A 21 9.03 27.92 -16.50
C ARG A 21 9.74 26.64 -16.06
N ARG A 22 10.95 26.76 -15.51
CA ARG A 22 11.74 25.62 -15.03
C ARG A 22 11.11 24.99 -13.80
N SER A 23 10.57 25.79 -12.89
CA SER A 23 9.90 25.27 -11.69
C SER A 23 8.62 24.48 -12.04
N VAL A 24 7.86 24.92 -13.04
CA VAL A 24 6.67 24.19 -13.52
C VAL A 24 7.03 22.84 -14.14
N VAL A 25 8.07 22.80 -14.99
CA VAL A 25 8.52 21.55 -15.62
C VAL A 25 9.05 20.55 -14.58
N LEU A 26 9.85 21.03 -13.61
CA LEU A 26 10.37 20.19 -12.54
C LEU A 26 9.25 19.68 -11.61
N GLY A 27 8.26 20.52 -11.30
CA GLY A 27 7.10 20.13 -10.51
C GLY A 27 6.24 19.07 -11.21
N ALA A 28 6.02 19.22 -12.52
CA ALA A 28 5.28 18.23 -13.32
C ALA A 28 6.03 16.89 -13.40
N ALA A 29 7.35 16.91 -13.57
CA ALA A 29 8.18 15.71 -13.57
C ALA A 29 8.15 14.99 -12.20
N ALA A 30 8.25 15.74 -11.09
CA ALA A 30 8.17 15.16 -9.76
C ALA A 30 6.79 14.52 -9.46
N ALA A 31 5.71 15.17 -9.90
CA ALA A 31 4.35 14.63 -9.77
C ALA A 31 4.12 13.39 -10.66
N ALA A 32 4.73 13.36 -11.85
CA ALA A 32 4.67 12.19 -12.72
C ALA A 32 5.40 11.00 -12.10
N VAL A 33 6.57 11.21 -11.48
CA VAL A 33 7.36 10.16 -10.82
C VAL A 33 6.68 9.66 -9.54
N SER A 34 6.03 10.54 -8.76
CA SER A 34 5.33 10.14 -7.53
C SER A 34 4.15 9.20 -7.76
N ALA A 35 3.54 9.20 -8.95
CA ALA A 35 2.49 8.25 -9.32
C ALA A 35 3.01 6.80 -9.48
N TRP A 36 4.31 6.62 -9.71
CA TRP A 36 4.95 5.31 -9.83
C TRP A 36 5.64 4.85 -8.54
N LEU A 37 5.63 5.68 -7.49
CA LEU A 37 6.17 5.27 -6.21
C LEU A 37 5.32 4.13 -5.64
N PRO A 38 5.93 3.01 -5.22
CA PRO A 38 5.21 1.95 -4.53
C PRO A 38 4.47 2.56 -3.35
N THR A 39 3.14 2.52 -3.38
CA THR A 39 2.33 2.85 -2.21
C THR A 39 2.70 1.87 -1.11
N ALA A 40 2.86 2.38 0.12
CA ALA A 40 3.28 1.60 1.29
C ALA A 40 2.76 0.17 1.25
N SER A 41 3.69 -0.80 1.26
CA SER A 41 3.35 -2.22 1.26
C SER A 41 2.41 -2.51 2.42
N ARG A 42 1.20 -3.00 2.12
CA ARG A 42 0.31 -3.50 3.16
C ARG A 42 0.92 -4.80 3.66
N ALA A 43 1.62 -4.75 4.79
CA ALA A 43 2.08 -5.93 5.47
C ALA A 43 0.91 -6.91 5.62
N GLN A 44 1.15 -8.18 5.27
CA GLN A 44 0.11 -9.18 5.38
C GLN A 44 -0.31 -9.29 6.84
N ALA A 45 -1.63 -9.28 7.11
CA ALA A 45 -2.14 -9.44 8.47
C ALA A 45 -1.55 -10.70 9.10
N ALA A 46 -1.24 -10.64 10.40
CA ALA A 46 -0.72 -11.78 11.13
C ALA A 46 -1.64 -12.99 10.92
N TRP A 47 -1.07 -14.12 10.54
CA TRP A 47 -1.84 -15.33 10.36
C TRP A 47 -2.21 -15.90 11.74
N PRO A 48 -3.41 -16.45 11.91
CA PRO A 48 -4.54 -16.50 10.96
C PRO A 48 -5.39 -15.23 11.00
N SER A 49 -5.81 -14.74 9.83
CA SER A 49 -6.70 -13.57 9.69
C SER A 49 -8.17 -13.94 9.39
N LYS A 50 -8.43 -15.23 9.14
CA LYS A 50 -9.74 -15.81 8.83
C LYS A 50 -9.79 -17.24 9.39
N PRO A 51 -10.99 -17.82 9.57
CA PRO A 51 -11.14 -19.23 9.90
C PRO A 51 -10.34 -20.15 8.97
N VAL A 52 -9.69 -21.15 9.55
CA VAL A 52 -8.83 -22.12 8.86
C VAL A 52 -9.54 -23.47 8.80
N ARG A 53 -9.60 -24.06 7.60
CA ARG A 53 -10.09 -25.43 7.41
C ARG A 53 -8.92 -26.40 7.35
N VAL A 54 -8.92 -27.39 8.24
CA VAL A 54 -7.93 -28.47 8.30
C VAL A 54 -8.47 -29.63 7.50
N ILE A 55 -7.90 -29.87 6.32
CA ILE A 55 -8.39 -30.92 5.41
C ILE A 55 -7.88 -32.29 5.88
N VAL A 56 -8.81 -33.20 6.15
CA VAL A 56 -8.50 -34.59 6.53
C VAL A 56 -8.81 -35.50 5.33
N PRO A 57 -7.80 -36.13 4.69
CA PRO A 57 -8.00 -37.00 3.53
C PRO A 57 -8.39 -38.43 3.93
N PHE A 58 -9.11 -38.60 5.03
CA PHE A 58 -9.54 -39.88 5.58
C PHE A 58 -11.02 -39.83 5.96
N PRO A 59 -11.69 -40.99 6.11
CA PRO A 59 -13.07 -41.04 6.59
C PRO A 59 -13.25 -40.38 7.96
N PRO A 60 -14.42 -39.75 8.22
CA PRO A 60 -14.74 -39.18 9.52
C PRO A 60 -14.83 -40.27 10.59
N GLY A 61 -14.52 -39.92 11.85
CA GLY A 61 -14.56 -40.86 12.97
C GLY A 61 -13.37 -41.84 13.04
N GLY A 62 -12.45 -41.81 12.07
CA GLY A 62 -11.19 -42.53 12.15
C GLY A 62 -10.18 -41.86 13.09
N LEU A 63 -9.10 -42.58 13.41
CA LEU A 63 -8.02 -42.11 14.28
C LEU A 63 -7.43 -40.77 13.82
N THR A 64 -7.31 -40.57 12.49
CA THR A 64 -6.82 -39.30 11.92
C THR A 64 -7.81 -38.15 12.10
N ASP A 65 -9.12 -38.39 11.93
CA ASP A 65 -10.17 -37.38 12.15
C ASP A 65 -10.24 -36.96 13.62
N PHE A 66 -10.08 -37.92 14.54
CA PHE A 66 -10.02 -37.66 15.97
C PHE A 66 -8.85 -36.71 16.33
N HIS A 67 -7.65 -37.02 15.85
CA HIS A 67 -6.48 -36.15 16.05
C HIS A 67 -6.67 -34.78 15.40
N ALA A 68 -7.21 -34.73 14.17
CA ALA A 68 -7.45 -33.47 13.48
C ALA A 68 -8.41 -32.56 14.26
N ARG A 69 -9.46 -33.12 14.88
CA ARG A 69 -10.38 -32.38 15.75
C ARG A 69 -9.70 -31.86 17.00
N ALA A 70 -8.91 -32.71 17.68
CA ALA A 70 -8.17 -32.31 18.87
C ALA A 70 -7.15 -31.18 18.58
N TYR A 71 -6.41 -31.28 17.48
CA TYR A 71 -5.48 -30.23 17.05
C TYR A 71 -6.21 -28.95 16.65
N SER A 72 -7.30 -29.05 15.90
CA SER A 72 -8.10 -27.89 15.49
C SER A 72 -8.64 -27.12 16.69
N ASP A 73 -9.11 -27.82 17.71
CA ASP A 73 -9.59 -27.22 18.96
C ASP A 73 -8.45 -26.51 19.73
N HIS A 74 -7.27 -27.14 19.83
CA HIS A 74 -6.10 -26.50 20.43
C HIS A 74 -5.63 -25.26 19.67
N LEU A 75 -5.54 -25.33 18.34
CA LEU A 75 -5.14 -24.22 17.48
C LEU A 75 -6.14 -23.06 17.57
N SER A 76 -7.43 -23.37 17.68
CA SER A 76 -8.47 -22.35 17.85
C SER A 76 -8.26 -21.53 19.11
N ARG A 77 -7.97 -22.21 20.24
CA ARG A 77 -7.63 -21.52 21.50
C ARG A 77 -6.33 -20.72 21.40
N LYS A 78 -5.30 -21.29 20.76
CA LYS A 78 -3.98 -20.66 20.66
C LYS A 78 -3.99 -19.38 19.83
N PHE A 79 -4.75 -19.37 18.74
CA PHE A 79 -4.74 -18.28 17.77
C PHE A 79 -5.96 -17.35 17.85
N GLY A 80 -6.99 -17.69 18.64
CA GLY A 80 -8.21 -16.90 18.75
C GLY A 80 -9.04 -16.82 17.46
N GLN A 81 -8.75 -17.70 16.50
CA GLN A 81 -9.46 -17.84 15.23
C GLN A 81 -9.93 -19.28 15.10
N GLN A 82 -11.04 -19.51 14.42
CA GLN A 82 -11.59 -20.86 14.28
C GLN A 82 -10.70 -21.74 13.38
N PHE A 83 -10.33 -22.91 13.88
CA PHE A 83 -9.80 -24.02 13.10
C PHE A 83 -10.82 -25.15 13.12
N ALA A 84 -11.18 -25.67 11.94
CA ALA A 84 -12.17 -26.74 11.82
C ALA A 84 -11.67 -27.85 10.90
N ALA A 85 -11.74 -29.09 11.37
CA ALA A 85 -11.54 -30.26 10.52
C ALA A 85 -12.64 -30.30 9.45
N ALA A 86 -12.25 -30.38 8.18
CA ALA A 86 -13.14 -30.40 7.04
C ALA A 86 -12.75 -31.53 6.07
N ARG A 87 -13.75 -32.14 5.43
CA ARG A 87 -13.52 -33.15 4.40
C ARG A 87 -13.38 -32.46 3.04
N ARG A 88 -12.63 -33.07 2.14
CA ARG A 88 -12.45 -32.54 0.77
C ARG A 88 -13.75 -32.47 -0.03
N ALA A 89 -14.69 -33.37 0.23
CA ALA A 89 -16.00 -33.39 -0.43
C ALA A 89 -17.02 -32.42 0.21
N ASP A 90 -16.59 -31.56 1.14
CA ASP A 90 -17.36 -30.43 1.68
C ASP A 90 -16.79 -29.07 1.19
N LEU A 91 -15.93 -29.11 0.16
CA LEU A 91 -15.38 -27.95 -0.55
C LEU A 91 -16.22 -27.66 -1.80
#